data_AF-A0A5D0SER3-F1
#
_entry.id   AF-A0A5D0SER3-F1
#
_cell.length_a   1.000
_cell.length_b   1.000
_cell.length_c   1.000
_cell.angle_alpha   90.00
_cell.angle_beta   90.00
_cell.angle_gamma   90.00
#
_symmetry.space_group_name_H-M   'P 1'
#
loop_
_entity.id
_entity.type
_entity.pdbx_description
1 polymer ?
#
loop_
_entity_poly.entity_id
_entity_poly.type
_entity_poly.pdbx_seq_one_letter_code
_entity_poly.pdbx_strand_id
1 'polypeptide(L)'
;MFFYSNEHGSRVFFDEVGPPWPKHPCTDNSSYRERSLTPVGRSAPTRHSFVKAKSLKHLDGIVNRRLTSVGLSAWSPYSLLKLEIEDSETRLTLRRLHTLQPATSWTATSEVPLVADDVVFIKAQQMSYFDISRGEAVTVSVNHVGTTSAIRVRARLRDFWTRLTT
;
A
#
# COMPACT_ATOMS: atom_id res chain seq x y z
N MET A 1 -43.19 10.17 21.08
CA MET A 1 -41.82 10.32 21.60
C MET A 1 -41.43 9.07 22.36
N PHE A 2 -40.43 8.37 21.88
CA PHE A 2 -39.93 7.12 22.44
C PHE A 2 -38.44 7.27 22.80
N PHE A 3 -38.02 6.56 23.84
CA PHE A 3 -36.66 6.66 24.37
C PHE A 3 -36.02 5.27 24.43
N TYR A 4 -34.79 5.18 23.94
CA TYR A 4 -33.95 3.99 24.06
C TYR A 4 -32.68 4.33 24.82
N SER A 5 -32.34 3.51 25.81
CA SER A 5 -31.05 3.53 26.49
C SER A 5 -30.49 2.12 26.64
N ASN A 6 -29.19 1.94 26.35
CA ASN A 6 -28.49 0.69 26.60
C ASN A 6 -27.70 0.73 27.94
N GLU A 7 -27.24 -0.44 28.38
CA GLU A 7 -26.43 -0.60 29.59
C GLU A 7 -25.03 0.06 29.50
N HIS A 8 -24.56 0.32 28.28
CA HIS A 8 -23.29 1.00 28.00
C HIS A 8 -23.42 2.54 27.92
N GLY A 9 -24.58 3.11 28.29
CA GLY A 9 -24.79 4.55 28.42
C GLY A 9 -25.18 5.30 27.14
N SER A 10 -25.37 4.61 26.02
CA SER A 10 -25.90 5.19 24.78
C SER A 10 -27.40 5.49 24.92
N ARG A 11 -27.85 6.66 24.43
CA ARG A 11 -29.24 7.13 24.55
C ARG A 11 -29.70 7.73 23.21
N VAL A 12 -30.91 7.39 22.77
CA VAL A 12 -31.50 7.89 21.51
C VAL A 12 -32.98 8.21 21.74
N PHE A 13 -33.44 9.32 21.16
CA PHE A 13 -34.85 9.71 21.12
C PHE A 13 -35.40 9.44 19.71
N PHE A 14 -36.61 8.88 19.64
CA PHE A 14 -37.34 8.64 18.41
C PHE A 14 -38.68 9.39 18.45
N ASP A 15 -39.03 10.03 17.35
CA ASP A 15 -40.32 10.69 17.20
C ASP A 15 -41.45 9.64 17.08
N GLU A 16 -41.20 8.58 16.32
CA GLU A 16 -42.11 7.45 16.04
C GLU A 16 -41.37 6.10 16.12
N VAL A 17 -42.04 5.04 16.59
CA VAL A 17 -41.48 3.68 16.71
C VAL A 17 -42.39 2.72 15.96
N GLY A 18 -41.90 2.23 14.82
CA GLY A 18 -42.63 1.34 13.93
C GLY A 18 -42.06 1.37 12.51
N PRO A 19 -42.22 0.30 11.71
CA PRO A 19 -41.86 0.34 10.30
C PRO A 19 -42.70 1.41 9.55
N PRO A 20 -42.13 2.12 8.56
CA PRO A 20 -40.77 2.00 8.04
C PRO A 20 -39.78 2.83 8.86
N TRP A 21 -38.78 2.17 9.43
CA TRP A 21 -37.67 2.85 10.09
C TRP A 21 -36.93 3.73 9.06
N PRO A 22 -36.85 5.06 9.25
CA PRO A 22 -36.09 5.91 8.34
C PRO A 22 -34.63 5.47 8.37
N LYS A 23 -34.16 4.91 7.25
CA LYS A 23 -32.73 4.61 7.08
C LYS A 23 -32.04 5.96 6.90
N HIS A 24 -31.18 6.30 7.85
CA HIS A 24 -30.35 7.48 7.71
C HIS A 24 -29.50 7.36 6.43
N PRO A 25 -29.30 8.42 5.64
CA PRO A 25 -28.57 8.37 4.36
C PRO A 25 -27.10 7.93 4.50
N CYS A 26 -26.55 7.89 5.72
CA CYS A 26 -25.22 7.31 5.96
C CYS A 26 -25.19 5.77 5.90
N THR A 27 -26.34 5.10 6.01
CA THR A 27 -26.49 3.64 5.96
C THR A 27 -27.15 3.16 4.66
N ASP A 28 -27.58 4.08 3.81
CA ASP A 28 -28.12 3.75 2.50
C ASP A 28 -26.99 3.46 1.50
N ASN A 29 -26.60 2.19 1.45
CA ASN A 29 -25.54 1.68 0.58
C ASN A 29 -25.92 1.66 -0.92
N SER A 30 -27.12 2.11 -1.29
CA SER A 30 -27.58 2.18 -2.69
C SER A 30 -26.64 3.04 -3.55
N SER A 31 -26.33 4.25 -3.10
CA SER A 31 -25.41 5.18 -3.76
C SER A 31 -23.92 4.80 -3.66
N TYR A 32 -23.57 3.87 -2.76
CA TYR A 32 -22.21 3.33 -2.65
C TYR A 32 -21.97 2.21 -3.66
N ARG A 33 -23.00 1.42 -3.97
CA ARG A 33 -22.93 0.34 -4.98
C ARG A 33 -22.75 0.88 -6.39
N GLU A 34 -23.39 1.99 -6.75
CA GLU A 34 -23.24 2.59 -8.09
C GLU A 34 -21.89 3.28 -8.31
N ARG A 35 -21.26 3.82 -7.24
CA ARG A 35 -19.86 4.29 -7.29
C ARG A 35 -18.84 3.17 -7.43
N SER A 36 -19.26 1.91 -7.34
CA SER A 36 -18.40 0.74 -7.55
C SER A 36 -18.29 0.32 -9.02
N LEU A 37 -18.75 1.16 -9.97
CA LEU A 37 -18.15 1.21 -11.30
C LEU A 37 -16.76 1.86 -11.21
N THR A 38 -15.87 1.31 -10.38
CA THR A 38 -14.45 1.67 -10.47
C THR A 38 -14.01 1.31 -11.89
N PRO A 39 -13.50 2.26 -12.69
CA PRO A 39 -13.00 1.93 -14.01
C PRO A 39 -11.88 0.91 -13.82
N VAL A 40 -12.14 -0.30 -14.32
CA VAL A 40 -11.18 -1.39 -14.39
C VAL A 40 -9.91 -0.84 -15.04
N GLY A 41 -8.88 -0.56 -14.23
CA GLY A 41 -7.53 -0.31 -14.70
C GLY A 41 -6.81 0.99 -14.31
N ARG A 42 -7.43 1.96 -13.61
CA ARG A 42 -6.78 3.30 -13.44
C ARG A 42 -6.62 3.85 -12.02
N SER A 43 -7.31 3.36 -11.01
CA SER A 43 -7.23 3.97 -9.68
C SER A 43 -5.97 3.53 -8.92
N ALA A 44 -5.25 4.49 -8.33
CA ALA A 44 -4.23 4.23 -7.34
C ALA A 44 -4.81 3.39 -6.16
N PRO A 45 -3.98 2.65 -5.41
CA PRO A 45 -4.45 1.89 -4.26
C PRO A 45 -5.16 2.79 -3.24
N THR A 46 -6.27 2.30 -2.70
CA THR A 46 -7.03 3.02 -1.65
C THR A 46 -6.45 2.72 -0.28
N ARG A 47 -6.83 3.51 0.74
CA ARG A 47 -6.48 3.24 2.15
C ARG A 47 -6.76 1.80 2.57
N HIS A 48 -7.88 1.23 2.15
CA HIS A 48 -8.23 -0.16 2.43
C HIS A 48 -7.22 -1.15 1.84
N SER A 49 -6.68 -0.89 0.64
CA SER A 49 -5.64 -1.70 0.03
C SER A 49 -4.36 -1.72 0.87
N PHE A 50 -3.93 -0.58 1.40
CA PHE A 50 -2.76 -0.48 2.28
C PHE A 50 -2.95 -1.23 3.59
N VAL A 51 -4.09 -1.03 4.27
CA VAL A 51 -4.41 -1.74 5.52
C VAL A 51 -4.40 -3.24 5.29
N LYS A 52 -5.08 -3.70 4.23
CA LYS A 52 -5.15 -5.12 3.89
C LYS A 52 -3.77 -5.71 3.58
N ALA A 53 -2.95 -5.02 2.78
CA ALA A 53 -1.61 -5.49 2.45
C ALA A 53 -0.68 -5.55 3.68
N LYS A 54 -0.80 -4.58 4.60
CA LYS A 54 -0.08 -4.60 5.88
C LYS A 54 -0.49 -5.79 6.76
N SER A 55 -1.78 -6.09 6.85
CA SER A 55 -2.27 -7.27 7.59
C SER A 55 -1.77 -8.59 6.99
N LEU A 56 -1.62 -8.66 5.66
CA LEU A 56 -1.18 -9.89 4.98
C LEU A 56 0.34 -10.12 5.05
N LYS A 57 1.10 -9.09 5.44
CA LYS A 57 2.56 -9.16 5.60
C LYS A 57 3.00 -10.12 6.70
N HIS A 58 2.16 -10.32 7.71
CA HIS A 58 2.41 -11.19 8.86
C HIS A 58 1.87 -12.62 8.69
N LEU A 59 1.20 -12.93 7.58
CA LEU A 59 0.68 -14.28 7.34
C LEU A 59 1.73 -15.10 6.58
N ASP A 60 2.55 -15.82 7.34
CA ASP A 60 3.58 -16.72 6.81
C ASP A 60 2.97 -17.81 5.90
N GLY A 61 3.48 -17.87 4.66
CA GLY A 61 3.55 -19.07 3.81
C GLY A 61 2.27 -19.64 3.19
N ILE A 62 1.10 -19.55 3.82
CA ILE A 62 -0.09 -20.34 3.42
C ILE A 62 -1.06 -19.55 2.51
N VAL A 63 -0.98 -18.21 2.50
CA VAL A 63 -1.99 -17.33 1.87
C VAL A 63 -1.56 -16.78 0.50
N ASN A 64 -0.57 -17.36 -0.16
CA ASN A 64 -0.12 -16.88 -1.49
C ASN A 64 -1.19 -17.00 -2.60
N ARG A 65 -2.21 -17.85 -2.42
CA ARG A 65 -3.21 -18.13 -3.46
C ARG A 65 -4.50 -17.28 -3.37
N ARG A 66 -4.76 -16.61 -2.24
CA ARG A 66 -5.98 -15.79 -2.03
C ARG A 66 -5.82 -14.30 -2.36
N LEU A 67 -4.64 -13.88 -2.82
CA LEU A 67 -4.36 -12.47 -3.12
C LEU A 67 -4.53 -12.09 -4.58
N THR A 68 -4.49 -13.06 -5.50
CA THR A 68 -4.94 -12.89 -6.88
C THR A 68 -6.44 -12.58 -6.95
N SER A 69 -7.23 -12.97 -5.94
CA SER A 69 -8.66 -12.65 -5.85
C SER A 69 -8.97 -11.32 -5.14
N VAL A 70 -7.97 -10.57 -4.68
CA VAL A 70 -8.15 -9.25 -4.04
C VAL A 70 -8.21 -8.14 -5.08
N GLY A 71 -8.57 -8.40 -6.34
CA GLY A 71 -8.84 -7.34 -7.32
C GLY A 71 -7.73 -6.29 -7.44
N LEU A 72 -6.47 -6.63 -7.11
CA LEU A 72 -5.33 -5.71 -7.18
C LEU A 72 -4.93 -5.60 -8.65
N SER A 73 -5.70 -4.78 -9.35
CA SER A 73 -5.50 -4.35 -10.72
C SER A 73 -4.13 -3.67 -10.84
N ALA A 74 -3.26 -4.16 -11.74
CA ALA A 74 -1.98 -3.60 -12.19
C ALA A 74 -0.91 -3.18 -11.15
N TRP A 75 -1.28 -2.96 -9.88
CA TRP A 75 -0.44 -2.49 -8.79
C TRP A 75 0.00 -3.68 -7.94
N SER A 76 1.29 -3.96 -7.94
CA SER A 76 1.89 -5.04 -7.16
C SER A 76 2.35 -4.52 -5.80
N PRO A 77 2.01 -5.18 -4.68
CA PRO A 77 2.44 -4.76 -3.35
C PRO A 77 3.87 -5.20 -3.03
N TYR A 78 4.63 -4.30 -2.43
CA TYR A 78 5.99 -4.49 -1.96
C TYR A 78 6.14 -4.02 -0.51
N SER A 79 7.02 -4.69 0.22
CA SER A 79 7.62 -4.22 1.46
C SER A 79 8.83 -3.36 1.14
N LEU A 80 8.94 -2.19 1.76
CA LEU A 80 10.20 -1.48 1.88
C LEU A 80 11.10 -2.23 2.88
N LEU A 81 12.30 -2.60 2.46
CA LEU A 81 13.31 -3.21 3.32
C LEU A 81 14.32 -2.18 3.77
N LYS A 82 14.71 -1.26 2.89
CA LYS A 82 15.71 -0.24 3.15
C LYS A 82 15.46 0.98 2.29
N LEU A 83 15.63 2.15 2.89
CA LEU A 83 15.67 3.45 2.21
C LEU A 83 17.05 4.05 2.46
N GLU A 84 17.71 4.49 1.39
CA GLU A 84 19.02 5.14 1.41
C GLU A 84 18.90 6.45 0.62
N ILE A 85 19.44 7.53 1.15
CA ILE A 85 19.52 8.82 0.46
C ILE A 85 20.98 9.04 0.11
N GLU A 86 21.30 9.07 -1.18
CA GLU A 86 22.67 9.22 -1.69
C GLU A 86 22.64 10.30 -2.78
N ASP A 87 23.44 11.37 -2.64
CA ASP A 87 23.59 12.44 -3.63
C ASP A 87 22.28 13.04 -4.18
N SER A 88 21.28 13.23 -3.31
CA SER A 88 19.93 13.72 -3.65
C SER A 88 19.02 12.71 -4.38
N GLU A 89 19.45 11.45 -4.55
CA GLU A 89 18.61 10.36 -5.02
C GLU A 89 18.14 9.48 -3.85
N THR A 90 16.84 9.21 -3.79
CA THR A 90 16.26 8.28 -2.82
C THR A 90 16.24 6.86 -3.40
N ARG A 91 17.08 5.98 -2.87
CA ARG A 91 17.18 4.57 -3.26
C ARG A 91 16.35 3.69 -2.32
N LEU A 92 15.50 2.86 -2.89
CA LEU A 92 14.56 1.98 -2.20
C LEU A 92 14.89 0.53 -2.50
N THR A 93 15.05 -0.30 -1.47
CA THR A 93 15.13 -1.75 -1.60
C THR A 93 13.79 -2.35 -1.25
N LEU A 94 13.11 -2.93 -2.25
CA LEU A 94 11.75 -3.41 -2.16
C LEU A 94 11.68 -4.93 -2.32
N ARG A 95 10.88 -5.60 -1.49
CA ARG A 95 10.57 -7.03 -1.62
C ARG A 95 9.10 -7.23 -1.89
N ARG A 96 8.77 -7.95 -2.96
CA ARG A 96 7.38 -8.24 -3.31
C ARG A 96 6.74 -9.13 -2.24
N LEU A 97 5.54 -8.78 -1.76
CA LEU A 97 4.95 -9.43 -0.57
C LEU A 97 4.51 -10.88 -0.80
N HIS A 98 4.38 -11.32 -2.04
CA HIS A 98 3.79 -12.62 -2.39
C HIS A 98 4.73 -13.51 -3.21
N THR A 99 6.01 -13.17 -3.26
CA THR A 99 6.98 -13.93 -4.05
C THR A 99 8.23 -14.20 -3.24
N LEU A 100 8.87 -15.33 -3.55
CA LEU A 100 10.22 -15.64 -3.08
C LEU A 100 11.29 -14.96 -3.94
N GLN A 101 10.90 -14.00 -4.79
CA GLN A 101 11.87 -13.31 -5.63
C GLN A 101 12.81 -12.46 -4.77
N PRO A 102 14.07 -12.32 -5.20
CA PRO A 102 15.02 -11.45 -4.52
C PRO A 102 14.51 -10.01 -4.50
N ALA A 103 14.95 -9.26 -3.47
CA ALA A 103 14.63 -7.85 -3.36
C ALA A 103 15.15 -7.06 -4.59
N THR A 104 14.36 -6.11 -5.03
CA THR A 104 14.63 -5.22 -6.16
C THR A 104 14.95 -3.82 -5.67
N SER A 105 15.88 -3.15 -6.32
CA SER A 105 16.25 -1.77 -6.02
C SER A 105 15.61 -0.81 -7.00
N TRP A 106 15.08 0.28 -6.47
CA TRP A 106 14.37 1.32 -7.18
C TRP A 106 14.93 2.69 -6.78
N THR A 107 14.83 3.68 -7.65
CA THR A 107 15.11 5.09 -7.32
C THR A 107 13.84 5.90 -7.45
N ALA A 108 13.54 6.72 -6.44
CA ALA A 108 12.43 7.66 -6.45
C ALA A 108 12.91 9.06 -6.86
N THR A 109 12.10 9.75 -7.66
CA THR A 109 12.42 11.10 -8.15
C THR A 109 12.27 12.18 -7.07
N SER A 110 11.60 11.88 -5.96
CA SER A 110 11.41 12.79 -4.83
C SER A 110 11.80 12.10 -3.52
N GLU A 111 12.04 12.91 -2.49
CA GLU A 111 12.07 12.40 -1.12
C GLU A 111 10.72 11.77 -0.78
N VAL A 112 10.77 10.66 -0.05
CA VAL A 112 9.59 9.90 0.32
C VAL A 112 9.67 9.61 1.83
N PRO A 113 8.67 10.04 2.62
CA PRO A 113 8.68 9.87 4.08
C PRO A 113 8.29 8.44 4.47
N LEU A 114 9.07 7.46 4.01
CA LEU A 114 8.84 6.04 4.27
C LEU A 114 9.88 5.49 5.24
N VAL A 115 9.46 4.51 6.03
CA VAL A 115 10.34 3.74 6.92
C VAL A 115 10.43 2.29 6.48
N ALA A 116 11.49 1.61 6.91
CA ALA A 116 11.61 0.18 6.72
C ALA A 116 10.33 -0.52 7.25
N ASP A 117 9.89 -1.55 6.53
CA ASP A 117 8.65 -2.27 6.76
C ASP A 117 7.35 -1.57 6.28
N ASP A 118 7.43 -0.38 5.68
CA ASP A 118 6.24 0.18 5.02
C ASP A 118 5.83 -0.60 3.78
N VAL A 119 4.53 -0.52 3.46
CA VAL A 119 3.95 -1.14 2.28
C VAL A 119 3.76 -0.10 1.20
N VAL A 120 4.31 -0.40 0.02
CA VAL A 120 4.15 0.39 -1.19
C VAL A 120 3.57 -0.46 -2.30
N PHE A 121 2.96 0.18 -3.29
CA PHE A 121 2.45 -0.47 -4.47
C PHE A 121 3.18 0.05 -5.70
N ILE A 122 3.60 -0.85 -6.59
CA ILE A 122 4.31 -0.50 -7.81
C ILE A 122 3.47 -0.91 -9.02
N LYS A 123 3.35 0.01 -9.98
CA LYS A 123 2.79 -0.23 -11.31
C LYS A 123 3.68 0.45 -12.34
N ALA A 124 4.34 -0.34 -13.19
CA ALA A 124 5.30 0.17 -14.17
C ALA A 124 6.38 1.05 -13.51
N GLN A 125 6.41 2.35 -13.81
CA GLN A 125 7.36 3.34 -13.26
C GLN A 125 6.70 4.24 -12.20
N GLN A 126 5.60 3.81 -11.61
CA GLN A 126 4.88 4.54 -10.57
C GLN A 126 4.89 3.74 -9.28
N MET A 127 5.15 4.45 -8.19
CA MET A 127 5.03 3.94 -6.83
C MET A 127 3.95 4.72 -6.10
N SER A 128 3.01 4.01 -5.50
CA SER A 128 2.06 4.58 -4.57
C SER A 128 2.36 4.14 -3.14
N TYR A 129 2.36 5.10 -2.22
CA TYR A 129 2.52 4.88 -0.80
C TYR A 129 1.45 5.66 -0.02
N PHE A 130 1.23 5.30 1.23
CA PHE A 130 0.28 5.98 2.09
C PHE A 130 1.02 6.97 2.99
N ASP A 131 0.80 8.26 2.78
CA ASP A 131 1.34 9.31 3.64
C ASP A 131 0.48 9.41 4.90
N ILE A 132 1.04 9.00 6.04
CA ILE A 132 0.32 8.99 7.32
C ILE A 132 0.04 10.41 7.81
N SER A 133 0.91 11.37 7.50
CA SER A 133 0.74 12.77 7.92
C SER A 133 -0.43 13.45 7.20
N ARG A 134 -0.61 13.11 5.92
CA ARG A 134 -1.70 13.62 5.08
C ARG A 134 -2.95 12.75 5.10
N GLY A 135 -2.83 11.49 5.53
CA GLY A 135 -3.92 10.51 5.55
C GLY A 135 -4.37 10.06 4.17
N GLU A 136 -3.52 10.18 3.14
CA GLU A 136 -3.86 9.92 1.74
C GLU A 136 -2.83 9.05 1.02
N ALA A 137 -3.22 8.48 -0.12
CA ALA A 137 -2.32 7.73 -0.98
C ALA A 137 -1.64 8.70 -1.96
N VAL A 138 -0.32 8.81 -1.87
CA VAL A 138 0.51 9.63 -2.75
C VAL A 138 1.14 8.72 -3.82
N THR A 139 1.23 9.22 -5.06
CA THR A 139 1.90 8.50 -6.17
C THR A 139 3.10 9.30 -6.66
N VAL A 140 4.24 8.64 -6.79
CA VAL A 140 5.51 9.21 -7.24
C VAL A 140 6.11 8.38 -8.36
N SER A 141 6.94 9.00 -9.19
CA SER A 141 7.69 8.31 -10.23
C SER A 141 8.88 7.56 -9.63
N VAL A 142 9.08 6.33 -10.11
CA VAL A 142 10.19 5.47 -9.70
C VAL A 142 10.81 4.75 -10.88
N ASN A 143 12.12 4.54 -10.83
CA ASN A 143 12.87 3.79 -11.83
C ASN A 143 13.42 2.50 -11.24
N HIS A 144 13.27 1.39 -11.96
CA HIS A 144 13.83 0.10 -11.56
C HIS A 144 15.32 0.05 -11.90
N VAL A 145 16.17 -0.11 -10.89
CA VAL A 145 17.63 -0.16 -11.05
C VAL A 145 18.13 -1.60 -11.26
N GLY A 146 17.47 -2.58 -10.65
CA GLY A 146 17.80 -3.99 -10.79
C GLY A 146 17.58 -4.81 -9.53
N THR A 147 18.05 -6.04 -9.52
CA THR A 147 17.97 -6.95 -8.37
C THR A 147 19.14 -6.72 -7.41
N THR A 148 18.89 -6.76 -6.10
CA THR A 148 19.93 -6.54 -5.06
C THR A 148 21.15 -7.47 -5.23
N SER A 149 20.93 -8.72 -5.68
CA SER A 149 22.03 -9.66 -6.00
C SER A 149 22.93 -9.17 -7.14
N ALA A 150 22.37 -8.56 -8.19
CA ALA A 150 23.12 -8.02 -9.32
C ALA A 150 23.90 -6.74 -8.94
N ILE A 151 23.35 -5.94 -8.01
CA ILE A 151 24.00 -4.72 -7.52
C ILE A 151 25.21 -5.07 -6.64
N ARG A 152 25.11 -6.08 -5.76
CA ARG A 152 26.26 -6.56 -4.97
C ARG A 152 27.39 -7.10 -5.84
N VAL A 153 27.08 -7.79 -6.93
CA VAL A 153 28.09 -8.30 -7.88
C VAL A 153 28.79 -7.13 -8.59
N ARG A 154 28.06 -6.12 -9.06
CA ARG A 154 28.65 -4.93 -9.70
C ARG A 154 29.43 -4.03 -8.73
N ALA A 155 29.00 -3.91 -7.47
CA ALA A 155 29.75 -3.18 -6.44
C ALA A 155 31.10 -3.88 -6.15
N ARG A 156 31.09 -5.20 -5.97
CA ARG A 156 32.33 -6.00 -5.80
C ARG A 156 33.29 -5.89 -6.99
N LEU A 157 32.76 -5.82 -8.22
CA LEU A 157 33.60 -5.63 -9.40
C LEU A 157 34.21 -4.21 -9.43
N ARG A 158 33.47 -3.15 -9.06
CA ARG A 158 34.05 -1.79 -8.96
C ARG A 158 35.11 -1.66 -7.86
N ASP A 159 34.90 -2.30 -6.71
CA ASP A 159 35.90 -2.34 -5.62
C ASP A 159 37.15 -3.14 -6.02
N PHE A 160 36.99 -4.13 -6.88
CA PHE A 160 38.12 -4.90 -7.42
C PHE A 160 38.96 -4.09 -8.41
N TRP A 161 38.32 -3.29 -9.28
CA TRP A 161 39.04 -2.45 -10.25
C TRP A 161 39.74 -1.25 -9.60
N THR A 162 39.14 -0.62 -8.58
CA THR A 162 39.76 0.52 -7.87
C THR A 162 41.00 0.13 -7.07
N ARG A 163 41.08 -1.12 -6.60
CA ARG A 163 42.26 -1.66 -5.89
C ARG A 163 43.40 -2.09 -6.81
N LEU A 164 43.18 -2.18 -8.12
CA LEU A 164 44.19 -2.54 -9.11
C LEU A 164 44.87 -1.32 -9.75
N THR A 165 44.40 -0.11 -9.43
CA THR A 165 44.91 1.16 -9.98
C THR A 165 45.62 2.05 -8.96
N THR A 166 45.93 1.53 -7.77
CA THR A 166 46.80 2.17 -6.76
C THR A 166 48.04 1.31 -6.59
#